data_AF-A0A7V9G633-F1
#
_entry.id   AF-A0A7V9G633-F1
#
_cell.length_a   1.000
_cell.length_b   1.000
_cell.length_c   1.000
_cell.angle_alpha   90.00
_cell.angle_beta   90.00
_cell.angle_gamma   90.00
#
_symmetry.space_group_name_H-M   'P 1'
#
loop_
_entity.id
_entity.type
_entity.pdbx_description
1 polymer ?
#
loop_
_entity_poly.entity_id
_entity_poly.type
_entity_poly.pdbx_seq_one_letter_code
_entity_poly.pdbx_strand_id
1 'polypeptide(L)'
;KTSYRLVMPAKAGENGALQGWAIVENQTDNDWKDVNLSLVSGRPISFVQDLYQPLYMPRPTVEPELFASLRPQTYGGGMELEKGKVAMVPGGKLKGGRNETDAANKEGRAKYRSPPAPTAGAPVELAMADMAMAEEDSDEAKSMNAVSSVTSAAAAERLGELFQYTVPAVTLPRQRSAMLPIVTDPVQVEKVSIYNLNVLAGHPLNGAIVTNTTGKHLLQGPVTVLDGGGYAGDATIDNVAPGDHRLISFAIDIPVRVDATSHKDESRVIAGRIINGVLVLTNKLVGTQEYQIDNTSTDDKVVVVEHPFRQGWKLTGSEQPFEKTPALYRYKVPVAATKSVKHVVSEEYVQTESLAIMDLDLGSIDFYLKNGAIPQKVKDALTKAAKMKMDMSETQRAIDARQNEINAIAADQNRLRENMRTVQNQQSQYYQRLLTKLNDQETQVEAKQTELEKLRTALEAKRTELGAYLMTLQVE
;
A
#
# COMPACT_ATOMS: atom_id res chain seq x y z
N LYS A 1 24.23 18.54 15.06
CA LYS A 1 23.12 18.33 14.08
C LYS A 1 23.61 18.81 12.71
N THR A 2 23.05 18.34 11.61
CA THR A 2 23.41 18.80 10.24
C THR A 2 22.25 19.48 9.55
N SER A 3 22.55 20.47 8.71
CA SER A 3 21.60 21.17 7.85
C SER A 3 22.28 21.46 6.52
N TYR A 4 21.51 21.44 5.42
CA TYR A 4 22.04 21.63 4.08
C TYR A 4 21.29 22.67 3.28
N ARG A 5 21.99 23.20 2.27
CA ARG A 5 21.42 23.97 1.18
C ARG A 5 21.87 23.32 -0.12
N LEU A 6 20.92 22.94 -0.96
CA LEU A 6 21.16 22.43 -2.29
C LEU A 6 20.85 23.52 -3.31
N VAL A 7 21.83 23.85 -4.14
CA VAL A 7 21.65 24.73 -5.29
C VAL A 7 21.54 23.85 -6.53
N MET A 8 20.36 23.87 -7.16
CA MET A 8 20.08 23.14 -8.39
C MET A 8 20.91 23.72 -9.55
N PRO A 9 21.38 22.89 -10.49
CA PRO A 9 22.09 23.37 -11.67
C PRO A 9 21.18 24.22 -12.55
N ALA A 10 21.73 25.25 -13.20
CA ALA A 10 20.99 26.13 -14.09
C ALA A 10 20.59 25.44 -15.41
N LYS A 11 21.37 24.41 -15.82
CA LYS A 11 21.11 23.60 -17.02
C LYS A 11 21.22 22.12 -16.70
N ALA A 12 20.43 21.32 -17.41
CA ALA A 12 20.51 19.86 -17.31
C ALA A 12 21.92 19.37 -17.70
N GLY A 13 22.51 18.49 -16.87
CA GLY A 13 23.85 17.92 -17.08
C GLY A 13 24.99 18.67 -16.40
N GLU A 14 24.72 19.84 -15.79
CA GLU A 14 25.69 20.51 -14.91
C GLU A 14 25.60 19.98 -13.47
N ASN A 15 26.69 20.16 -12.70
CA ASN A 15 26.69 19.81 -11.28
C ASN A 15 25.94 20.87 -10.46
N GLY A 16 25.19 20.41 -9.46
CA GLY A 16 24.69 21.28 -8.40
C GLY A 16 25.77 21.58 -7.36
N ALA A 17 25.45 22.46 -6.41
CA ALA A 17 26.32 22.74 -5.27
C ALA A 17 25.61 22.38 -3.96
N LEU A 18 26.30 21.62 -3.10
CA LEU A 18 25.80 21.29 -1.77
C LEU A 18 26.61 22.04 -0.72
N GLN A 19 25.93 22.84 0.07
CA GLN A 19 26.48 23.47 1.26
C GLN A 19 25.91 22.76 2.49
N GLY A 20 26.78 22.31 3.40
CA GLY A 20 26.40 21.63 4.62
C GLY A 20 26.99 22.33 5.84
N TRP A 21 26.20 22.47 6.89
CA TRP A 21 26.63 23.01 8.17
C TRP A 21 26.44 22.00 9.29
N ALA A 22 27.43 21.93 10.18
CA ALA A 22 27.28 21.32 11.49
C ALA A 22 26.83 22.38 12.48
N ILE A 23 25.67 22.16 13.10
CA ILE A 23 25.20 22.94 14.23
C ILE A 23 25.82 22.32 15.49
N VAL A 24 26.68 23.10 16.12
CA VAL A 24 27.42 22.74 17.34
C VAL A 24 26.97 23.62 18.48
N GLU A 25 26.71 23.02 19.62
CA GLU A 25 26.26 23.69 20.84
C GLU A 25 27.34 23.49 21.92
N ASN A 26 27.89 24.58 22.44
CA ASN A 26 28.79 24.52 23.60
C ASN A 26 27.95 24.49 24.87
N GLN A 27 27.62 23.28 25.34
CA GLN A 27 26.86 23.08 26.59
C GLN A 27 27.74 23.14 27.85
N THR A 28 29.04 23.39 27.71
CA THR A 28 29.97 23.48 28.84
C THR A 28 29.95 24.87 29.47
N ASP A 29 30.47 24.99 30.69
CA ASP A 29 30.59 26.28 31.38
C ASP A 29 31.83 27.10 30.97
N ASN A 30 32.61 26.60 30.00
CA ASN A 30 33.85 27.19 29.52
C ASN A 30 33.72 27.68 28.07
N ASP A 31 34.31 28.84 27.78
CA ASP A 31 34.46 29.31 26.41
C ASP A 31 35.48 28.44 25.66
N TRP A 32 35.15 28.00 24.45
CA TRP A 32 36.11 27.37 23.56
C TRP A 32 36.91 28.46 22.85
N LYS A 33 38.23 28.34 22.86
CA LYS A 33 39.15 29.23 22.15
C LYS A 33 40.10 28.38 21.31
N ASP A 34 40.01 28.54 20.00
CA ASP A 34 40.86 27.88 19.00
C ASP A 34 40.97 26.36 19.16
N VAL A 35 39.86 25.71 19.53
CA VAL A 35 39.85 24.25 19.74
C VAL A 35 39.74 23.52 18.41
N ASN A 36 40.43 22.39 18.29
CA ASN A 36 40.22 21.47 17.17
C ASN A 36 39.01 20.58 17.47
N LEU A 37 37.94 20.75 16.69
CA LEU A 37 36.70 20.01 16.90
C LEU A 37 36.65 18.80 15.96
N SER A 38 36.42 17.62 16.56
CA SER A 38 36.21 16.37 15.84
C SER A 38 34.74 15.98 15.96
N LEU A 39 34.01 16.07 14.85
CA LEU A 39 32.59 15.72 14.76
C LEU A 39 32.45 14.32 14.20
N VAL A 40 32.24 13.35 15.09
CA VAL A 40 32.12 11.94 14.72
C VAL A 40 30.68 11.61 14.33
N SER A 41 30.52 10.93 13.21
CA SER A 41 29.29 10.37 12.73
C SER A 41 29.33 8.84 12.73
N GLY A 42 28.25 8.23 13.21
CA GLY A 42 28.04 6.78 13.10
C GLY A 42 27.09 6.16 14.13
N ARG A 43 26.04 6.89 14.57
CA ARG A 43 25.07 6.44 15.59
C ARG A 43 25.74 5.56 16.68
N PRO A 44 26.77 6.06 17.39
CA PRO A 44 27.37 5.26 18.46
C PRO A 44 26.28 4.92 19.47
N ILE A 45 26.26 3.67 19.93
CA ILE A 45 25.39 3.26 21.04
C ILE A 45 25.94 3.95 22.28
N SER A 46 25.42 5.14 22.57
CA SER A 46 25.67 5.88 23.79
C SER A 46 24.52 5.63 24.76
N PHE A 47 24.83 5.38 26.03
CA PHE A 47 23.84 5.27 27.09
C PHE A 47 24.01 6.43 28.06
N VAL A 48 22.89 7.02 28.48
CA VAL A 48 22.85 7.95 29.61
C VAL A 48 22.34 7.14 30.79
N GLN A 49 23.12 7.03 31.86
CA GLN A 49 22.70 6.40 33.11
C GLN A 49 22.56 7.49 34.17
N ASP A 50 21.32 7.84 34.49
CA ASP A 50 21.03 8.70 35.64
C ASP A 50 21.27 7.89 36.92
N LEU A 51 22.41 8.14 37.55
CA LEU A 51 22.84 7.48 38.78
C LEU A 51 22.31 8.18 40.04
N TYR A 52 21.68 9.35 39.90
CA TYR A 52 21.31 10.21 41.02
C TYR A 52 19.81 10.26 41.29
N GLN A 53 18.95 10.02 40.30
CA GLN A 53 17.50 9.98 40.52
C GLN A 53 16.99 8.57 40.89
N PRO A 54 16.26 8.41 42.00
CA PRO A 54 15.51 7.19 42.27
C PRO A 54 14.42 6.97 41.20
N LEU A 55 14.36 5.76 40.64
CA LEU A 55 13.35 5.38 39.65
C LEU A 55 11.95 5.32 40.30
N TYR A 56 11.01 6.14 39.82
CA TYR A 56 9.59 6.07 40.16
C TYR A 56 8.76 5.72 38.92
N MET A 57 7.64 5.00 39.10
CA MET A 57 6.69 4.71 38.01
C MET A 57 5.83 5.96 37.70
N PRO A 58 5.89 6.51 36.48
CA PRO A 58 5.07 7.67 36.12
C PRO A 58 3.60 7.28 35.91
N ARG A 59 2.66 8.17 36.29
CA ARG A 59 1.24 8.05 35.94
C ARG A 59 0.97 8.71 34.58
N PRO A 60 0.03 8.19 33.77
CA PRO A 60 -0.23 8.72 32.43
C PRO A 60 -0.87 10.10 32.47
N THR A 61 -0.50 10.94 31.51
CA THR A 61 -1.19 12.19 31.17
C THR A 61 -1.78 12.05 29.76
N VAL A 62 -2.96 12.62 29.55
CA VAL A 62 -3.66 12.59 28.25
C VAL A 62 -3.45 13.94 27.58
N GLU A 63 -2.87 13.94 26.39
CA GLU A 63 -2.70 15.13 25.55
C GLU A 63 -3.76 15.15 24.44
N PRO A 64 -4.32 16.33 24.07
CA PRO A 64 -5.23 16.45 22.94
C PRO A 64 -4.48 16.36 21.60
N GLU A 65 -5.04 15.62 20.65
CA GLU A 65 -4.51 15.48 19.29
C GLU A 65 -4.61 16.81 18.51
N LEU A 66 -3.47 17.29 18.01
CA LEU A 66 -3.38 18.37 17.03
C LEU A 66 -3.11 17.79 15.64
N PHE A 67 -3.86 18.30 14.66
CA PHE A 67 -3.89 17.87 13.27
C PHE A 67 -2.51 17.75 12.60
N ALA A 68 -2.37 16.69 11.79
CA ALA A 68 -1.17 16.38 11.02
C ALA A 68 -0.90 17.44 9.92
N SER A 69 0.25 18.11 10.01
CA SER A 69 0.89 18.72 8.86
C SER A 69 1.52 17.64 7.99
N LEU A 70 1.50 17.85 6.67
CA LEU A 70 2.27 17.03 5.72
C LEU A 70 3.74 17.08 6.12
N ARG A 71 4.33 15.92 6.40
CA ARG A 71 5.75 15.80 6.76
C ARG A 71 6.60 15.59 5.51
N PRO A 72 7.79 16.20 5.42
CA PRO A 72 8.78 15.85 4.42
C PRO A 72 9.02 14.33 4.39
N GLN A 73 9.03 13.76 3.19
CA GLN A 73 9.29 12.34 3.00
C GLN A 73 10.80 12.08 3.00
N THR A 74 11.20 10.97 3.60
CA THR A 74 12.56 10.43 3.47
C THR A 74 12.49 9.25 2.51
N TYR A 75 13.39 9.24 1.53
CA TYR A 75 13.44 8.19 0.52
C TYR A 75 14.54 7.19 0.87
N GLY A 76 14.13 5.96 1.16
CA GLY A 76 15.07 4.86 1.37
C GLY A 76 15.98 4.64 0.16
N GLY A 77 17.22 4.27 0.43
CA GLY A 77 18.19 3.91 -0.60
C GLY A 77 17.79 2.66 -1.39
N GLY A 78 18.06 2.68 -2.70
CA GLY A 78 17.93 1.50 -3.55
C GLY A 78 19.04 0.48 -3.31
N MET A 79 18.74 -0.77 -3.65
CA MET A 79 19.70 -1.85 -3.76
C MET A 79 19.94 -2.13 -5.25
N GLU A 80 21.19 -2.40 -5.60
CA GLU A 80 21.57 -2.80 -6.95
C GLU A 80 20.92 -4.15 -7.30
N LEU A 81 20.32 -4.25 -8.49
CA LEU A 81 19.60 -5.45 -8.92
C LEU A 81 20.59 -6.55 -9.31
N GLU A 82 21.02 -7.38 -8.35
CA GLU A 82 21.67 -8.64 -8.68
C GLU A 82 20.70 -9.61 -9.35
N LYS A 83 21.05 -10.10 -10.55
CA LYS A 83 20.33 -11.18 -11.23
C LYS A 83 20.59 -12.51 -10.51
N GLY A 84 19.72 -12.87 -9.58
CA GLY A 84 19.29 -14.26 -9.39
C GLY A 84 19.37 -14.88 -8.00
N LYS A 85 18.44 -15.83 -7.81
CA LYS A 85 18.26 -16.84 -6.74
C LYS A 85 17.46 -16.40 -5.50
N VAL A 86 16.18 -16.74 -5.61
CA VAL A 86 15.18 -16.81 -4.55
C VAL A 86 15.54 -17.93 -3.56
N ALA A 87 15.49 -17.63 -2.26
CA ALA A 87 15.39 -18.65 -1.22
C ALA A 87 14.18 -18.33 -0.33
N MET A 88 13.22 -19.26 -0.30
CA MET A 88 12.05 -19.23 0.57
C MET A 88 12.45 -19.46 2.02
N VAL A 89 11.84 -18.71 2.96
CA VAL A 89 11.74 -19.12 4.37
C VAL A 89 10.28 -18.92 4.82
N PRO A 90 9.63 -19.95 5.42
CA PRO A 90 8.21 -19.90 5.76
C PRO A 90 7.95 -19.42 7.20
N GLY A 91 6.88 -18.65 7.35
CA GLY A 91 5.87 -18.81 8.41
C GLY A 91 6.14 -18.15 9.78
N GLY A 92 5.45 -17.03 10.05
CA GLY A 92 5.28 -16.47 11.40
C GLY A 92 3.92 -15.78 11.55
N LYS A 93 3.04 -16.38 12.36
CA LYS A 93 1.65 -15.99 12.63
C LYS A 93 1.53 -14.66 13.38
N LEU A 94 0.55 -13.83 13.01
CA LEU A 94 -0.10 -12.89 13.92
C LEU A 94 -1.63 -12.95 13.77
N LYS A 95 -2.28 -13.42 14.85
CA LYS A 95 -3.68 -13.13 15.22
C LYS A 95 -3.81 -11.60 15.40
N GLY A 96 -4.89 -10.90 15.13
CA GLY A 96 -6.31 -11.22 15.14
C GLY A 96 -6.99 -10.09 15.92
N GLY A 97 -7.98 -9.40 15.33
CA GLY A 97 -8.70 -8.32 16.00
C GLY A 97 -9.65 -7.54 15.08
N ARG A 98 -10.82 -8.12 14.82
CA ARG A 98 -12.06 -7.48 14.35
C ARG A 98 -12.79 -6.95 15.61
N ASN A 99 -13.42 -5.79 15.66
CA ASN A 99 -14.67 -5.45 14.99
C ASN A 99 -14.98 -3.93 15.05
N GLU A 100 -15.75 -3.51 14.05
CA GLU A 100 -16.53 -2.29 13.89
C GLU A 100 -17.64 -2.14 14.96
N THR A 101 -18.11 -0.92 15.19
CA THR A 101 -19.55 -0.56 15.08
C THR A 101 -19.74 0.96 15.04
N ASP A 102 -20.54 1.38 14.07
CA ASP A 102 -21.15 2.71 13.90
C ASP A 102 -22.31 3.00 14.87
N ALA A 103 -22.64 4.30 14.95
CA ALA A 103 -23.98 4.92 15.06
C ALA A 103 -24.36 5.72 16.34
N ALA A 104 -24.45 7.05 16.14
CA ALA A 104 -25.64 7.91 16.34
C ALA A 104 -26.03 8.53 17.73
N ASN A 105 -25.83 9.87 17.81
CA ASN A 105 -26.83 10.95 18.00
C ASN A 105 -27.10 11.68 19.36
N LYS A 106 -27.17 13.04 19.24
CA LYS A 106 -27.86 14.12 20.05
C LYS A 106 -27.36 14.44 21.47
N GLU A 107 -27.31 15.68 22.00
CA GLU A 107 -27.71 17.09 21.72
C GLU A 107 -26.94 17.97 22.76
N GLY A 108 -26.60 19.26 22.65
CA GLY A 108 -26.87 20.31 21.66
C GLY A 108 -26.36 21.71 22.09
N ARG A 109 -26.72 22.71 21.25
CA ARG A 109 -26.69 24.20 21.41
C ARG A 109 -25.31 24.89 21.40
N ALA A 110 -25.07 26.03 20.73
CA ALA A 110 -25.94 27.05 20.14
C ALA A 110 -25.24 27.80 18.98
N LYS A 111 -26.06 28.35 18.09
CA LYS A 111 -25.74 29.22 16.95
C LYS A 111 -25.20 30.58 17.41
N TYR A 112 -24.27 31.19 16.68
CA TYR A 112 -24.35 32.62 16.33
C TYR A 112 -23.61 32.91 15.02
N ARG A 113 -24.17 33.90 14.31
CA ARG A 113 -24.05 34.22 12.89
C ARG A 113 -23.17 35.46 12.73
N SER A 114 -22.22 35.45 11.80
CA SER A 114 -21.42 36.63 11.41
C SER A 114 -22.23 37.64 10.59
N PRO A 115 -21.85 38.92 10.65
CA PRO A 115 -21.87 39.80 9.47
C PRO A 115 -20.60 40.72 9.41
N PRO A 116 -20.42 41.65 8.44
CA PRO A 116 -19.48 41.46 7.32
C PRO A 116 -18.46 42.63 7.15
N ALA A 117 -17.62 42.52 6.12
CA ALA A 117 -16.62 43.51 5.69
C ALA A 117 -17.19 44.80 5.05
N PRO A 118 -16.37 45.86 4.90
CA PRO A 118 -16.59 46.85 3.83
C PRO A 118 -15.36 47.10 2.94
N THR A 119 -15.64 47.56 1.72
CA THR A 119 -14.70 47.96 0.65
C THR A 119 -14.68 49.49 0.44
N ALA A 120 -13.47 50.01 0.17
CA ALA A 120 -13.05 51.12 -0.72
C ALA A 120 -13.72 52.52 -0.73
N GLY A 121 -12.87 53.57 -0.68
CA GLY A 121 -13.11 54.93 -1.18
C GLY A 121 -12.09 55.98 -0.66
N ALA A 122 -11.31 56.59 -1.56
CA ALA A 122 -10.32 57.68 -1.34
C ALA A 122 -10.98 59.09 -1.34
N PRO A 123 -10.29 60.28 -1.38
CA PRO A 123 -8.84 60.62 -1.30
C PRO A 123 -8.49 61.83 -0.37
N VAL A 124 -7.20 62.09 -0.06
CA VAL A 124 -6.66 63.43 0.30
C VAL A 124 -5.18 63.56 -0.11
N GLU A 125 -4.80 64.79 -0.47
CA GLU A 125 -3.64 65.27 -1.23
C GLU A 125 -2.54 65.94 -0.35
N LEU A 126 -1.29 65.91 -0.87
CA LEU A 126 -0.06 66.71 -0.66
C LEU A 126 0.50 67.09 0.74
N ALA A 127 1.77 66.72 0.95
CA ALA A 127 2.86 67.68 1.24
C ALA A 127 4.23 67.10 0.78
N MET A 128 4.91 67.84 -0.10
CA MET A 128 6.28 67.60 -0.56
C MET A 128 7.30 68.33 0.31
N ALA A 129 8.46 67.71 0.53
CA ALA A 129 9.80 68.30 0.45
C ALA A 129 10.84 67.16 0.59
N ASP A 130 12.01 67.09 -0.04
CA ASP A 130 12.66 67.71 -1.20
C ASP A 130 14.04 67.03 -1.25
N MET A 131 14.41 66.26 -2.29
CA MET A 131 15.81 66.09 -2.73
C MET A 131 15.95 65.30 -4.05
N ALA A 132 16.06 66.07 -5.13
CA ALA A 132 16.95 65.95 -6.30
C ALA A 132 17.33 64.56 -6.88
N MET A 133 16.78 64.30 -8.07
CA MET A 133 17.41 63.88 -9.35
C MET A 133 18.75 63.11 -9.32
N ALA A 134 18.71 61.87 -9.85
CA ALA A 134 19.56 61.44 -10.98
C ALA A 134 19.00 60.13 -11.58
N GLU A 135 18.52 60.18 -12.81
CA GLU A 135 18.29 59.02 -13.67
C GLU A 135 19.56 58.70 -14.49
N GLU A 136 19.62 57.44 -14.93
CA GLU A 136 20.59 56.79 -15.85
C GLU A 136 21.94 56.39 -15.24
N ASP A 137 22.13 55.09 -14.99
CA ASP A 137 22.58 54.21 -16.07
C ASP A 137 22.35 52.72 -15.74
N SER A 138 21.90 51.98 -16.74
CA SER A 138 21.71 50.54 -16.72
C SER A 138 23.03 49.85 -16.97
N ASP A 139 23.57 49.11 -15.99
CA ASP A 139 24.58 48.09 -16.26
C ASP A 139 24.59 46.97 -15.20
N GLU A 140 24.47 45.74 -15.70
CA GLU A 140 24.82 44.47 -15.09
C GLU A 140 24.48 44.25 -13.60
N ALA A 141 23.28 43.73 -13.35
CA ALA A 141 23.03 42.90 -12.17
C ALA A 141 23.86 41.61 -12.31
N LYS A 142 25.14 41.68 -11.96
CA LYS A 142 25.97 40.51 -11.66
C LYS A 142 25.22 39.69 -10.63
N SER A 143 24.72 38.53 -11.05
CA SER A 143 24.23 37.50 -10.15
C SER A 143 25.26 37.31 -9.04
N MET A 144 24.94 37.76 -7.83
CA MET A 144 25.78 37.50 -6.67
C MET A 144 25.85 35.98 -6.51
N ASN A 145 26.97 35.41 -6.91
CA ASN A 145 27.19 33.98 -6.85
C ASN A 145 27.41 33.63 -5.36
N ALA A 146 26.32 33.42 -4.62
CA ALA A 146 26.33 33.16 -3.17
C ALA A 146 27.10 31.87 -2.78
N VAL A 147 27.49 31.08 -3.78
CA VAL A 147 28.34 29.90 -3.63
C VAL A 147 29.81 30.28 -3.36
N SER A 148 30.28 31.45 -3.81
CA SER A 148 31.71 31.82 -3.71
C SER A 148 32.13 32.47 -2.38
N SER A 149 31.19 32.76 -1.46
CA SER A 149 31.48 33.48 -0.21
C SER A 149 31.71 32.57 1.01
N VAL A 150 31.52 31.26 0.87
CA VAL A 150 31.68 30.30 1.98
C VAL A 150 32.60 29.16 1.54
N THR A 151 33.76 29.06 2.18
CA THR A 151 34.71 27.95 2.01
C THR A 151 34.62 27.03 3.22
N SER A 152 34.42 25.73 3.02
CA SER A 152 34.56 24.75 4.09
C SER A 152 36.03 24.39 4.29
N ALA A 153 36.54 24.59 5.50
CA ALA A 153 37.87 24.15 5.93
C ALA A 153 37.85 22.77 6.63
N ALA A 154 36.71 22.08 6.62
CA ALA A 154 36.56 20.82 7.33
C ALA A 154 37.26 19.68 6.56
N ALA A 155 38.24 19.05 7.20
CA ALA A 155 38.85 17.82 6.69
C ALA A 155 37.99 16.63 7.10
N ALA A 156 37.86 15.64 6.23
CA ALA A 156 37.04 14.47 6.49
C ALA A 156 37.92 13.22 6.47
N GLU A 157 37.94 12.47 7.57
CA GLU A 157 38.78 11.29 7.74
C GLU A 157 37.94 10.07 8.12
N ARG A 158 38.35 8.89 7.64
CA ARG A 158 37.72 7.61 7.96
C ARG A 158 38.45 6.97 9.13
N LEU A 159 37.81 6.92 10.30
CA LEU A 159 38.32 6.29 11.52
C LEU A 159 37.58 4.95 11.73
N GLY A 160 38.07 3.90 11.07
CA GLY A 160 37.42 2.58 11.09
C GLY A 160 36.06 2.56 10.37
N GLU A 161 34.99 2.24 11.09
CA GLU A 161 33.59 2.30 10.61
C GLU A 161 32.91 3.67 10.81
N LEU A 162 33.55 4.58 11.54
CA LEU A 162 33.04 5.93 11.83
C LEU A 162 33.62 6.96 10.87
N PHE A 163 32.83 7.99 10.56
CA PHE A 163 33.27 9.10 9.73
C PHE A 163 33.42 10.36 10.57
N GLN A 164 34.56 11.04 10.46
CA GLN A 164 34.86 12.23 11.26
C GLN A 164 35.02 13.46 10.37
N TYR A 165 34.36 14.55 10.75
CA TYR A 165 34.66 15.89 10.26
C TYR A 165 35.55 16.62 11.27
N THR A 166 36.72 17.06 10.84
CA THR A 166 37.66 17.84 11.65
C THR A 166 37.58 19.30 11.24
N VAL A 167 37.18 20.17 12.18
CA VAL A 167 37.13 21.62 11.98
C VAL A 167 38.21 22.26 12.87
N PRO A 168 39.28 22.82 12.29
CA PRO A 168 40.34 23.45 13.07
C PRO A 168 39.91 24.82 13.60
N ALA A 169 40.53 25.25 14.71
CA ALA A 169 40.46 26.61 15.27
C ALA A 169 39.02 27.14 15.51
N VAL A 170 38.20 26.37 16.24
CA VAL A 170 36.84 26.77 16.61
C VAL A 170 36.84 27.60 17.90
N THR A 171 36.25 28.79 17.84
CA THR A 171 35.99 29.63 19.02
C THR A 171 34.49 29.78 19.23
N LEU A 172 33.98 29.34 20.39
CA LEU A 172 32.55 29.32 20.71
C LEU A 172 32.32 29.60 22.20
N PRO A 173 31.67 30.73 22.57
CA PRO A 173 31.36 31.02 23.96
C PRO A 173 30.49 29.93 24.61
N ARG A 174 30.59 29.81 25.93
CA ARG A 174 29.74 28.92 26.73
C ARG A 174 28.25 29.17 26.49
N GLN A 175 27.45 28.11 26.51
CA GLN A 175 25.99 28.16 26.34
C GLN A 175 25.54 28.85 25.04
N ARG A 176 26.38 28.79 23.99
CA ARG A 176 26.07 29.33 22.65
C ARG A 176 26.19 28.24 21.58
N SER A 177 25.64 28.54 20.41
CA SER A 177 25.65 27.65 19.26
C SER A 177 26.30 28.33 18.06
N ALA A 178 26.99 27.55 17.24
CA ALA A 178 27.55 27.99 15.97
C ALA A 178 27.17 27.04 14.83
N MET A 179 27.09 27.60 13.62
CA MET A 179 26.98 26.84 12.38
C MET A 179 28.35 26.79 11.71
N LEU A 180 28.97 25.62 11.69
CA LEU A 180 30.28 25.39 11.11
C LEU A 180 30.14 24.77 9.72
N PRO A 181 30.72 25.35 8.65
CA PRO A 181 30.61 24.78 7.31
C PRO A 181 31.44 23.50 7.18
N ILE A 182 30.79 22.38 6.89
CA ILE A 182 31.40 21.04 6.79
C ILE A 182 31.50 20.51 5.34
N VAL A 183 30.67 21.04 4.45
CA VAL A 183 30.63 20.66 3.02
C VAL A 183 30.35 21.91 2.20
N THR A 184 31.12 22.14 1.15
CA THR A 184 30.90 23.21 0.15
C THR A 184 31.39 22.70 -1.19
N ASP A 185 30.86 21.54 -1.59
CA ASP A 185 31.40 20.72 -2.66
C ASP A 185 30.34 20.54 -3.77
N PRO A 186 30.76 20.38 -5.03
CA PRO A 186 29.83 20.07 -6.11
C PRO A 186 29.22 18.68 -5.91
N VAL A 187 27.94 18.56 -6.22
CA VAL A 187 27.18 17.31 -6.23
C VAL A 187 26.54 17.09 -7.59
N GLN A 188 26.45 15.85 -8.03
CA GLN A 188 25.69 15.54 -9.24
C GLN A 188 24.20 15.54 -8.89
N VAL A 189 23.41 16.27 -9.67
CA VAL A 189 21.98 16.47 -9.43
C VAL A 189 21.22 16.24 -10.72
N GLU A 190 20.23 15.36 -10.69
CA GLU A 190 19.29 15.16 -11.78
C GLU A 190 17.90 15.60 -11.33
N LYS A 191 17.35 16.63 -11.96
CA LYS A 191 16.00 17.14 -11.67
C LYS A 191 14.96 16.18 -12.21
N VAL A 192 14.02 15.76 -11.37
CA VAL A 192 12.98 14.78 -11.69
C VAL A 192 11.64 15.14 -11.05
N SER A 193 10.55 14.57 -11.55
CA SER A 193 9.23 14.65 -10.92
C SER A 193 8.89 13.29 -10.33
N ILE A 194 8.68 13.20 -9.02
CA ILE A 194 8.53 11.94 -8.28
C ILE A 194 7.04 11.67 -8.09
N TYR A 195 6.53 10.64 -8.75
CA TYR A 195 5.15 10.22 -8.62
C TYR A 195 5.02 9.01 -7.69
N ASN A 196 4.16 9.14 -6.67
CA ASN A 196 3.76 8.03 -5.82
C ASN A 196 2.27 8.14 -5.50
N LEU A 197 1.51 7.13 -5.90
CA LEU A 197 0.05 7.08 -5.76
C LEU A 197 -0.41 7.25 -4.30
N ASN A 198 0.35 6.72 -3.34
CA ASN A 198 0.01 6.76 -1.92
C ASN A 198 0.41 8.07 -1.23
N VAL A 199 1.17 8.94 -1.91
CA VAL A 199 1.61 10.23 -1.36
C VAL A 199 0.73 11.36 -1.91
N LEU A 200 0.64 11.48 -3.23
CA LEU A 200 -0.19 12.47 -3.91
C LEU A 200 -0.71 11.89 -5.23
N ALA A 201 -1.93 11.38 -5.20
CA ALA A 201 -2.47 10.56 -6.29
C ALA A 201 -2.52 11.26 -7.66
N GLY A 202 -2.75 12.59 -7.70
CA GLY A 202 -2.98 13.32 -8.95
C GLY A 202 -1.76 14.04 -9.53
N HIS A 203 -0.72 14.29 -8.74
CA HIS A 203 0.43 15.10 -9.13
C HIS A 203 1.72 14.54 -8.54
N PRO A 204 2.82 14.52 -9.31
CA PRO A 204 4.13 14.22 -8.76
C PRO A 204 4.64 15.38 -7.89
N LEU A 205 5.69 15.09 -7.12
CA LEU A 205 6.48 16.09 -6.42
C LEU A 205 7.70 16.47 -7.24
N ASN A 206 7.99 17.76 -7.39
CA ASN A 206 9.28 18.22 -7.87
C ASN A 206 10.38 17.73 -6.92
N GLY A 207 11.41 17.13 -7.52
CA GLY A 207 12.48 16.50 -6.77
C GLY A 207 13.78 16.44 -7.55
N ALA A 208 14.75 15.78 -6.92
CA ALA A 208 16.05 15.55 -7.52
C ALA A 208 16.63 14.21 -7.07
N ILE A 209 17.35 13.55 -7.98
CA ILE A 209 18.29 12.48 -7.62
C ILE A 209 19.62 13.16 -7.34
N VAL A 210 20.04 13.16 -6.08
CA VAL A 210 21.30 13.75 -5.62
C VAL A 210 22.31 12.63 -5.42
N THR A 211 23.39 12.65 -6.20
CA THR A 211 24.50 11.69 -6.07
C THR A 211 25.64 12.35 -5.32
N ASN A 212 26.09 11.70 -4.25
CA ASN A 212 27.13 12.22 -3.38
C ASN A 212 28.52 12.05 -4.00
N THR A 213 28.97 13.06 -4.75
CA THR A 213 30.30 13.12 -5.37
C THR A 213 31.33 13.85 -4.50
N THR A 214 30.99 14.22 -3.26
CA THR A 214 31.85 15.05 -2.39
C THR A 214 33.03 14.29 -1.78
N GLY A 215 33.01 12.95 -1.84
CA GLY A 215 33.95 12.09 -1.12
C GLY A 215 33.69 12.02 0.40
N LYS A 216 32.71 12.77 0.93
CA LYS A 216 32.38 12.86 2.36
C LYS A 216 31.07 12.12 2.67
N HIS A 217 30.89 11.61 3.88
CA HIS A 217 29.61 11.01 4.31
C HIS A 217 28.59 12.09 4.67
N LEU A 218 27.58 12.31 3.82
CA LEU A 218 26.50 13.23 4.12
C LEU A 218 25.59 12.62 5.20
N LEU A 219 25.30 13.38 6.23
CA LEU A 219 24.46 12.95 7.35
C LEU A 219 23.01 13.38 7.14
N GLN A 220 22.08 12.66 7.75
CA GLN A 220 20.66 13.02 7.70
C GLN A 220 20.41 14.46 8.17
N GLY A 221 19.53 15.19 7.49
CA GLY A 221 19.20 16.57 7.86
C GLY A 221 18.21 17.24 6.91
N PRO A 222 17.69 18.42 7.30
CA PRO A 222 16.90 19.24 6.40
C PRO A 222 17.79 19.82 5.28
N VAL A 223 17.17 20.04 4.12
CA VAL A 223 17.80 20.61 2.94
C VAL A 223 16.90 21.73 2.41
N THR A 224 17.40 22.95 2.37
CA THR A 224 16.74 24.04 1.63
C THR A 224 17.18 23.98 0.17
N VAL A 225 16.23 23.91 -0.76
CA VAL A 225 16.49 23.78 -2.19
C VAL A 225 16.32 25.13 -2.88
N LEU A 226 17.35 25.55 -3.60
CA LEU A 226 17.33 26.73 -4.46
C LEU A 226 17.36 26.30 -5.93
N ASP A 227 16.43 26.82 -6.73
CA ASP A 227 16.31 26.52 -8.16
C ASP A 227 16.12 27.83 -8.95
N GLY A 228 16.82 27.98 -10.08
CA GLY A 228 16.80 29.23 -10.87
C GLY A 228 17.22 30.49 -10.09
N GLY A 229 18.02 30.35 -9.02
CA GLY A 229 18.44 31.46 -8.16
C GLY A 229 17.41 31.86 -7.09
N GLY A 230 16.25 31.19 -7.01
CA GLY A 230 15.21 31.43 -6.02
C GLY A 230 14.98 30.26 -5.08
N TYR A 231 14.19 30.48 -4.02
CA TYR A 231 13.74 29.41 -3.13
C TYR A 231 12.71 28.52 -3.82
N ALA A 232 13.00 27.22 -3.88
CA ALA A 232 12.13 26.22 -4.51
C ALA A 232 11.31 25.41 -3.51
N GLY A 233 11.84 25.21 -2.30
CA GLY A 233 11.20 24.45 -1.24
C GLY A 233 12.20 23.87 -0.24
N ASP A 234 11.68 23.12 0.72
CA ASP A 234 12.48 22.38 1.69
C ASP A 234 12.29 20.87 1.52
N ALA A 235 13.36 20.12 1.76
CA ALA A 235 13.40 18.67 1.70
C ALA A 235 14.13 18.10 2.93
N THR A 236 14.13 16.77 3.03
CA THR A 236 14.94 16.02 4.00
C THR A 236 15.80 15.01 3.27
N ILE A 237 17.06 14.88 3.68
CA ILE A 237 17.98 13.87 3.17
C ILE A 237 18.36 12.90 4.29
N ASP A 238 18.54 11.63 3.95
CA ASP A 238 19.08 10.61 4.84
C ASP A 238 20.62 10.60 4.82
N ASN A 239 21.23 9.66 5.55
CA ASN A 239 22.67 9.44 5.41
C ASN A 239 22.99 8.94 4.00
N VAL A 240 23.99 9.57 3.36
CA VAL A 240 24.45 9.26 2.00
C VAL A 240 25.96 9.02 2.04
N ALA A 241 26.37 7.79 1.75
CA ALA A 241 27.79 7.47 1.62
C ALA A 241 28.39 8.13 0.36
N PRO A 242 29.72 8.30 0.29
CA PRO A 242 30.37 8.69 -0.95
C PRO A 242 30.01 7.74 -2.10
N GLY A 243 29.58 8.28 -3.24
CA GLY A 243 29.16 7.52 -4.42
C GLY A 243 27.69 7.08 -4.41
N ASP A 244 27.02 7.06 -3.26
CA ASP A 244 25.58 6.76 -3.18
C ASP A 244 24.73 7.92 -3.70
N HIS A 245 23.52 7.60 -4.15
CA HIS A 245 22.49 8.58 -4.48
C HIS A 245 21.26 8.51 -3.55
N ARG A 246 20.56 9.65 -3.45
CA ARG A 246 19.26 9.75 -2.78
C ARG A 246 18.30 10.60 -3.59
N LEU A 247 17.05 10.15 -3.62
CA LEU A 247 15.94 10.94 -4.09
C LEU A 247 15.54 11.96 -3.01
N ILE A 248 15.24 13.19 -3.39
CA ILE A 248 14.66 14.21 -2.50
C ILE A 248 13.48 14.88 -3.20
N SER A 249 12.45 15.27 -2.46
CA SER A 249 11.28 16.00 -2.96
C SER A 249 11.10 17.31 -2.18
N PHE A 250 10.81 18.41 -2.86
CA PHE A 250 10.75 19.75 -2.23
C PHE A 250 9.51 20.57 -2.58
N ALA A 251 8.78 20.24 -3.65
CA ALA A 251 7.56 20.96 -4.03
C ALA A 251 6.59 20.06 -4.80
N ILE A 252 5.35 20.51 -5.03
CA ILE A 252 4.40 19.81 -5.92
C ILE A 252 4.66 20.24 -7.36
N ASP A 253 4.66 19.29 -8.29
CA ASP A 253 4.80 19.54 -9.73
C ASP A 253 3.43 19.71 -10.39
N ILE A 254 2.83 20.89 -10.24
CA ILE A 254 1.47 21.19 -10.71
C ILE A 254 1.27 20.96 -12.23
N PRO A 255 2.22 21.35 -13.12
CA PRO A 255 2.07 21.15 -14.56
C PRO A 255 2.02 19.68 -15.01
N VAL A 256 2.44 18.73 -14.17
CA VAL A 256 2.37 17.30 -14.49
C VAL A 256 1.19 16.68 -13.75
N ARG A 257 0.32 16.01 -14.49
CA ARG A 257 -0.79 15.23 -13.93
C ARG A 257 -0.54 13.76 -14.20
N VAL A 258 -0.89 12.92 -13.23
CA VAL A 258 -0.85 11.47 -13.40
C VAL A 258 -2.21 10.88 -13.06
N ASP A 259 -2.74 10.06 -13.96
CA ASP A 259 -3.88 9.19 -13.71
C ASP A 259 -3.37 7.74 -13.59
N ALA A 260 -3.56 7.15 -12.41
CA ALA A 260 -3.22 5.77 -12.10
C ALA A 260 -4.45 4.94 -11.70
N THR A 261 -5.65 5.35 -12.12
CA THR A 261 -6.90 4.63 -11.80
C THR A 261 -7.06 3.35 -12.60
N SER A 262 -6.42 3.26 -13.77
CA SER A 262 -6.42 2.09 -14.64
C SER A 262 -5.54 0.99 -14.05
N HIS A 263 -6.19 0.03 -13.37
CA HIS A 263 -5.58 -1.20 -12.87
C HIS A 263 -6.42 -2.39 -13.33
N LYS A 264 -5.76 -3.50 -13.64
CA LYS A 264 -6.40 -4.73 -14.09
C LYS A 264 -5.73 -5.93 -13.44
N ASP A 265 -6.52 -6.71 -12.71
CA ASP A 265 -6.10 -8.01 -12.21
C ASP A 265 -6.82 -9.11 -12.99
N GLU A 266 -6.03 -9.95 -13.66
CA GLU A 266 -6.51 -11.12 -14.37
C GLU A 266 -6.04 -12.37 -13.64
N SER A 267 -6.93 -13.36 -13.52
CA SER A 267 -6.59 -14.69 -13.04
C SER A 267 -6.88 -15.69 -14.14
N ARG A 268 -5.88 -16.51 -14.49
CA ARG A 268 -6.10 -17.65 -15.37
C ARG A 268 -5.59 -18.93 -14.74
N VAL A 269 -6.40 -19.98 -14.81
CA VAL A 269 -5.95 -21.34 -14.53
C VAL A 269 -4.94 -21.72 -15.61
N ILE A 270 -3.73 -22.15 -15.24
CA ILE A 270 -2.69 -22.60 -16.18
C ILE A 270 -2.45 -24.12 -16.10
N ALA A 271 -2.79 -24.73 -14.97
CA ALA A 271 -2.74 -26.17 -14.78
C ALA A 271 -3.77 -26.59 -13.72
N GLY A 272 -4.20 -27.84 -13.78
CA GLY A 272 -5.07 -28.45 -12.78
C GLY A 272 -4.77 -29.93 -12.66
N ARG A 273 -4.76 -30.45 -11.44
CA ARG A 273 -4.56 -31.88 -11.15
C ARG A 273 -5.45 -32.31 -9.99
N ILE A 274 -5.77 -33.59 -9.91
CA ILE A 274 -6.56 -34.17 -8.82
C ILE A 274 -5.70 -35.14 -8.04
N ILE A 275 -5.67 -34.98 -6.72
CA ILE A 275 -4.98 -35.88 -5.81
C ILE A 275 -5.92 -36.21 -4.66
N ASN A 276 -6.30 -37.47 -4.54
CA ASN A 276 -7.10 -38.01 -3.43
C ASN A 276 -8.39 -37.19 -3.17
N GLY A 277 -9.07 -36.79 -4.24
CA GLY A 277 -10.33 -36.03 -4.15
C GLY A 277 -10.17 -34.53 -3.98
N VAL A 278 -8.94 -34.02 -3.99
CA VAL A 278 -8.63 -32.58 -3.96
C VAL A 278 -8.24 -32.13 -5.37
N LEU A 279 -8.99 -31.19 -5.92
CA LEU A 279 -8.63 -30.47 -7.13
C LEU A 279 -7.62 -29.39 -6.77
N VAL A 280 -6.39 -29.56 -7.25
CA VAL A 280 -5.29 -28.60 -7.11
C VAL A 280 -5.19 -27.81 -8.39
N LEU A 281 -5.46 -26.51 -8.33
CA LEU A 281 -5.38 -25.59 -9.45
C LEU A 281 -4.15 -24.72 -9.30
N THR A 282 -3.42 -24.54 -10.41
CA THR A 282 -2.36 -23.53 -10.49
C THR A 282 -2.91 -22.34 -11.25
N ASN A 283 -3.05 -21.23 -10.55
CA ASN A 283 -3.54 -19.98 -11.08
C ASN A 283 -2.36 -19.05 -11.33
N LYS A 284 -2.31 -18.46 -12.52
CA LYS A 284 -1.43 -17.35 -12.83
C LYS A 284 -2.25 -16.07 -12.69
N LEU A 285 -1.91 -15.28 -11.67
CA LEU A 285 -2.40 -13.91 -11.51
C LEU A 285 -1.50 -12.99 -12.33
N VAL A 286 -2.12 -12.09 -13.10
CA VAL A 286 -1.43 -11.03 -13.85
C VAL A 286 -2.05 -9.71 -13.41
N GLY A 287 -1.28 -8.89 -12.73
CA GLY A 287 -1.66 -7.55 -12.31
C GLY A 287 -1.02 -6.54 -13.24
N THR A 288 -1.81 -5.63 -13.80
CA THR A 288 -1.35 -4.55 -14.66
C THR A 288 -1.77 -3.22 -14.05
N GLN A 289 -0.80 -2.32 -13.87
CA GLN A 289 -1.02 -0.95 -13.44
C GLN A 289 -0.59 -0.03 -14.58
N GLU A 290 -1.50 0.82 -15.04
CA GLU A 290 -1.21 1.86 -16.02
C GLU A 290 -1.09 3.21 -15.32
N TYR A 291 -0.10 3.99 -15.74
CA TYR A 291 0.15 5.36 -15.36
C TYR A 291 0.06 6.22 -16.61
N GLN A 292 -1.02 6.99 -16.74
CA GLN A 292 -1.14 7.99 -17.78
C GLN A 292 -0.59 9.31 -17.25
N ILE A 293 0.49 9.78 -17.84
CA ILE A 293 1.24 10.95 -17.38
C ILE A 293 1.09 12.05 -18.44
N ASP A 294 0.51 13.17 -18.03
CA ASP A 294 0.28 14.34 -18.87
C ASP A 294 1.19 15.49 -18.41
N ASN A 295 2.12 15.91 -19.28
CA ASN A 295 2.97 17.07 -19.04
C ASN A 295 2.39 18.29 -19.78
N THR A 296 1.90 19.28 -19.03
CA THR A 296 1.38 20.54 -19.58
C THR A 296 2.40 21.67 -19.60
N SER A 297 3.62 21.44 -19.11
CA SER A 297 4.69 22.43 -19.14
C SER A 297 5.35 22.54 -20.52
N THR A 298 6.11 23.61 -20.69
CA THR A 298 6.92 23.87 -21.90
C THR A 298 8.26 23.14 -21.91
N ASP A 299 8.61 22.47 -20.81
CA ASP A 299 9.87 21.77 -20.64
C ASP A 299 9.67 20.25 -20.69
N ASP A 300 10.65 19.54 -21.22
CA ASP A 300 10.71 18.08 -21.11
C ASP A 300 10.94 17.69 -19.65
N LYS A 301 10.25 16.64 -19.20
CA LYS A 301 10.34 16.16 -17.82
C LYS A 301 10.65 14.68 -17.77
N VAL A 302 11.36 14.28 -16.72
CA VAL A 302 11.57 12.86 -16.38
C VAL A 302 10.77 12.58 -15.11
N VAL A 303 9.74 11.76 -15.24
CA VAL A 303 8.88 11.36 -14.12
C VAL A 303 9.40 10.05 -13.54
N VAL A 304 9.82 10.08 -12.28
CA VAL A 304 10.16 8.89 -11.50
C VAL A 304 8.88 8.31 -10.92
N VAL A 305 8.39 7.21 -11.49
CA VAL A 305 7.20 6.50 -11.00
C VAL A 305 7.61 5.50 -9.93
N GLU A 306 7.15 5.70 -8.69
CA GLU A 306 7.30 4.76 -7.59
C GLU A 306 6.14 3.75 -7.59
N HIS A 307 6.42 2.53 -8.06
CA HIS A 307 5.47 1.42 -8.05
C HIS A 307 5.69 0.53 -6.81
N PRO A 308 4.65 0.18 -6.03
CA PRO A 308 4.79 -0.69 -4.87
C PRO A 308 5.43 -2.05 -5.20
N PHE A 309 6.44 -2.45 -4.41
CA PHE A 309 7.01 -3.79 -4.49
C PHE A 309 6.05 -4.80 -3.84
N ARG A 310 5.53 -5.75 -4.62
CA ARG A 310 4.71 -6.86 -4.12
C ARG A 310 5.57 -8.11 -3.91
N GLN A 311 5.67 -8.58 -2.66
CA GLN A 311 6.44 -9.78 -2.35
C GLN A 311 5.89 -11.00 -3.09
N GLY A 312 6.78 -11.77 -3.73
CA GLY A 312 6.43 -12.97 -4.50
C GLY A 312 5.99 -12.70 -5.94
N TRP A 313 5.56 -11.48 -6.25
CA TRP A 313 5.24 -11.07 -7.62
C TRP A 313 6.51 -10.80 -8.42
N LYS A 314 6.45 -11.11 -9.71
CA LYS A 314 7.56 -10.96 -10.65
C LYS A 314 7.19 -9.98 -11.75
N LEU A 315 8.07 -9.03 -12.04
CA LEU A 315 7.93 -8.10 -13.17
C LEU A 315 7.97 -8.87 -14.51
N THR A 316 7.03 -8.56 -15.39
CA THR A 316 6.90 -9.15 -16.73
C THR A 316 7.00 -8.14 -17.88
N GLY A 317 6.91 -6.84 -17.56
CA GLY A 317 7.06 -5.77 -18.54
C GLY A 317 8.47 -5.70 -19.15
N SER A 318 8.56 -5.13 -20.35
CA SER A 318 9.84 -4.89 -21.05
C SER A 318 10.67 -3.81 -20.37
N GLU A 319 10.02 -2.81 -19.77
CA GLU A 319 10.68 -1.74 -19.04
C GLU A 319 11.13 -2.24 -17.67
N GLN A 320 12.42 -2.05 -17.38
CA GLN A 320 13.00 -2.42 -16.09
C GLN A 320 13.11 -1.19 -15.19
N PRO A 321 12.85 -1.33 -13.89
CA PRO A 321 13.09 -0.25 -12.96
C PRO A 321 14.59 0.04 -12.91
N PHE A 322 14.95 1.32 -12.82
CA PHE A 322 16.36 1.72 -12.67
C PHE A 322 16.84 1.53 -11.22
N GLU A 323 15.91 1.48 -10.27
CA GLU A 323 16.20 1.31 -8.86
C GLU A 323 15.10 0.48 -8.18
N LYS A 324 15.50 -0.40 -7.25
CA LYS A 324 14.60 -1.17 -6.38
C LYS A 324 14.94 -0.90 -4.92
N THR A 325 13.94 -0.53 -4.14
CA THR A 325 14.02 -0.45 -2.68
C THR A 325 13.30 -1.66 -2.06
N PRO A 326 13.38 -1.88 -0.73
CA PRO A 326 12.60 -2.94 -0.07
C PRO A 326 11.08 -2.85 -0.29
N ALA A 327 10.55 -1.65 -0.60
CA ALA A 327 9.12 -1.38 -0.68
C ALA A 327 8.64 -0.91 -2.07
N LEU A 328 9.54 -0.50 -2.96
CA LEU A 328 9.18 0.19 -4.20
C LEU A 328 10.11 -0.19 -5.36
N TYR A 329 9.57 -0.28 -6.56
CA TYR A 329 10.28 -0.17 -7.82
C TYR A 329 10.22 1.28 -8.31
N ARG A 330 11.30 1.78 -8.90
CA ARG A 330 11.35 3.13 -9.49
C ARG A 330 11.64 3.07 -10.98
N TYR A 331 10.81 3.74 -11.77
CA TYR A 331 10.93 3.83 -13.23
C TYR A 331 11.17 5.27 -13.64
N LYS A 332 12.10 5.51 -14.57
CA LYS A 332 12.27 6.82 -15.21
C LYS A 332 11.43 6.84 -16.48
N VAL A 333 10.41 7.69 -16.50
CA VAL A 333 9.51 7.86 -17.64
C VAL A 333 9.74 9.25 -18.23
N PRO A 334 10.43 9.37 -19.39
CA PRO A 334 10.58 10.65 -20.06
C PRO A 334 9.24 11.08 -20.68
N VAL A 335 8.86 12.33 -20.45
CA VAL A 335 7.61 12.93 -20.95
C VAL A 335 7.93 14.30 -21.54
N ALA A 336 7.86 14.38 -22.87
CA ALA A 336 8.15 15.61 -23.59
C ALA A 336 7.17 16.74 -23.22
N ALA A 337 7.61 17.99 -23.43
CA ALA A 337 6.80 19.18 -23.21
C ALA A 337 5.44 19.08 -23.93
N THR A 338 4.35 19.43 -23.25
CA THR A 338 2.97 19.39 -23.79
C THR A 338 2.50 18.02 -24.31
N LYS A 339 3.16 16.92 -23.91
CA LYS A 339 2.81 15.55 -24.34
C LYS A 339 2.30 14.69 -23.19
N SER A 340 1.64 13.61 -23.59
CA SER A 340 1.17 12.55 -22.70
C SER A 340 1.88 11.24 -23.02
N VAL A 341 2.23 10.48 -21.98
CA VAL A 341 2.87 9.17 -22.09
C VAL A 341 2.13 8.18 -21.21
N LYS A 342 2.00 6.94 -21.70
CA LYS A 342 1.49 5.81 -20.94
C LYS A 342 2.65 4.94 -20.50
N HIS A 343 2.77 4.73 -19.20
CA HIS A 343 3.71 3.77 -18.62
C HIS A 343 2.93 2.63 -17.98
N VAL A 344 3.27 1.39 -18.32
CA VAL A 344 2.53 0.20 -17.87
C VAL A 344 3.46 -0.74 -17.13
N VAL A 345 3.10 -1.05 -15.89
CA VAL A 345 3.81 -2.03 -15.07
C VAL A 345 2.95 -3.30 -15.00
N SER A 346 3.50 -4.40 -15.52
CA SER A 346 2.85 -5.72 -15.48
C SER A 346 3.63 -6.68 -14.60
N GLU A 347 2.92 -7.34 -13.71
CA GLU A 347 3.47 -8.30 -12.75
C GLU A 347 2.71 -9.61 -12.79
N GLU A 348 3.41 -10.72 -12.56
CA GLU A 348 2.82 -12.05 -12.46
C GLU A 348 3.07 -12.68 -11.10
N TYR A 349 2.08 -13.42 -10.61
CA TYR A 349 2.22 -14.29 -9.44
C TYR A 349 1.58 -15.64 -9.72
N VAL A 350 2.29 -16.70 -9.38
CA VAL A 350 1.76 -18.07 -9.51
C VAL A 350 1.35 -18.54 -8.14
N GLN A 351 0.06 -18.85 -7.98
CA GLN A 351 -0.48 -19.41 -6.75
C GLN A 351 -1.09 -20.78 -6.99
N THR A 352 -1.08 -21.59 -5.95
CA THR A 352 -1.75 -22.88 -5.94
C THR A 352 -2.99 -22.78 -5.05
N GLU A 353 -4.12 -23.20 -5.59
CA GLU A 353 -5.39 -23.30 -4.91
C GLU A 353 -5.76 -24.78 -4.76
N SER A 354 -6.36 -25.15 -3.62
CA SER A 354 -6.72 -26.54 -3.32
C SER A 354 -8.17 -26.60 -2.89
N LEU A 355 -8.98 -27.35 -3.63
CA LEU A 355 -10.44 -27.43 -3.46
C LEU A 355 -10.85 -28.89 -3.30
N ALA A 356 -11.56 -29.21 -2.21
CA ALA A 356 -12.11 -30.54 -2.02
C ALA A 356 -13.28 -30.74 -2.99
N ILE A 357 -13.18 -31.72 -3.90
CA ILE A 357 -14.23 -31.99 -4.90
C ILE A 357 -15.55 -32.36 -4.23
N MET A 358 -15.49 -32.98 -3.04
CA MET A 358 -16.65 -33.30 -2.22
C MET A 358 -17.45 -32.06 -1.78
N ASP A 359 -16.80 -30.91 -1.61
CA ASP A 359 -17.44 -29.69 -1.10
C ASP A 359 -17.87 -28.72 -2.21
N LEU A 360 -17.33 -28.88 -3.43
CA LEU A 360 -17.70 -28.05 -4.58
C LEU A 360 -19.15 -28.26 -5.03
N ASP A 361 -19.89 -27.20 -5.32
CA ASP A 361 -21.21 -27.35 -5.93
C ASP A 361 -21.10 -27.71 -7.43
N LEU A 362 -22.23 -28.13 -8.02
CA LEU A 362 -22.28 -28.50 -9.44
C LEU A 362 -21.94 -27.30 -10.36
N GLY A 363 -22.27 -26.08 -9.94
CA GLY A 363 -21.96 -24.86 -10.68
C GLY A 363 -20.46 -24.57 -10.76
N SER A 364 -19.73 -24.73 -9.65
CA SER A 364 -18.28 -24.56 -9.61
C SER A 364 -17.58 -25.63 -10.44
N ILE A 365 -18.05 -26.87 -10.40
CA ILE A 365 -17.50 -27.94 -11.25
C ILE A 365 -17.71 -27.61 -12.73
N ASP A 366 -18.90 -27.15 -13.13
CA ASP A 366 -19.18 -26.72 -14.51
C ASP A 366 -18.33 -25.52 -14.94
N PHE A 367 -18.11 -24.54 -14.04
CA PHE A 367 -17.23 -23.40 -14.29
C PHE A 367 -15.80 -23.85 -14.62
N TYR A 368 -15.22 -24.77 -13.84
CA TYR A 368 -13.87 -25.26 -14.10
C TYR A 368 -13.77 -26.13 -15.36
N LEU A 369 -14.83 -26.90 -15.69
CA LEU A 369 -14.88 -27.68 -16.93
C LEU A 369 -14.86 -26.78 -18.19
N LYS A 370 -15.57 -25.64 -18.15
CA LYS A 370 -15.69 -24.70 -19.27
C LYS A 370 -14.54 -23.70 -19.36
N ASN A 371 -14.13 -23.10 -18.25
CA ASN A 371 -13.22 -21.95 -18.23
C ASN A 371 -11.79 -22.31 -17.78
N GLY A 372 -11.56 -23.52 -17.25
CA GLY A 372 -10.25 -23.97 -16.82
C GLY A 372 -9.40 -24.51 -17.97
N ALA A 373 -8.16 -24.02 -18.11
CA ALA A 373 -7.12 -24.70 -18.87
C ALA A 373 -6.64 -25.94 -18.09
N ILE A 374 -7.53 -26.92 -17.98
CA ILE A 374 -7.37 -28.14 -17.21
C ILE A 374 -7.15 -29.31 -18.19
N PRO A 375 -6.22 -30.24 -17.90
CA PRO A 375 -5.98 -31.43 -18.72
C PRO A 375 -7.25 -32.28 -18.95
N GLN A 376 -7.37 -32.90 -20.13
CA GLN A 376 -8.58 -33.65 -20.49
C GLN A 376 -8.92 -34.75 -19.48
N LYS A 377 -7.91 -35.47 -18.96
CA LYS A 377 -8.11 -36.51 -17.95
C LYS A 377 -8.75 -35.97 -16.66
N VAL A 378 -8.36 -34.77 -16.25
CA VAL A 378 -8.93 -34.10 -15.08
C VAL A 378 -10.36 -33.64 -15.37
N LYS A 379 -10.65 -33.17 -16.58
CA LYS A 379 -12.02 -32.86 -17.02
C LYS A 379 -12.91 -34.11 -16.96
N ASP A 380 -12.46 -35.23 -17.51
CA ASP A 380 -13.20 -36.49 -17.49
C ASP A 380 -13.49 -36.95 -16.05
N ALA A 381 -12.49 -36.84 -15.17
CA ALA A 381 -12.63 -37.16 -13.76
C ALA A 381 -13.67 -36.28 -13.05
N LEU A 382 -13.64 -34.97 -13.31
CA LEU A 382 -14.61 -33.99 -12.79
C LEU A 382 -16.01 -34.22 -13.36
N THR A 383 -16.15 -34.58 -14.64
CA THR A 383 -17.46 -34.91 -15.25
C THR A 383 -18.07 -36.13 -14.58
N LYS A 384 -17.28 -37.17 -14.30
CA LYS A 384 -17.77 -38.35 -13.56
C LYS A 384 -18.16 -37.99 -12.12
N ALA A 385 -17.37 -37.18 -11.43
CA ALA A 385 -17.72 -36.69 -10.09
C ALA A 385 -19.00 -35.83 -10.10
N ALA A 386 -19.16 -34.96 -11.11
CA ALA A 386 -20.35 -34.13 -11.30
C ALA A 386 -21.61 -34.99 -11.51
N LYS A 387 -21.51 -36.06 -12.31
CA LYS A 387 -22.61 -37.01 -12.50
C LYS A 387 -23.01 -37.69 -11.20
N MET A 388 -22.06 -38.22 -10.44
CA MET A 388 -22.32 -38.83 -9.13
C MET A 388 -22.98 -37.82 -8.16
N LYS A 389 -22.53 -36.57 -8.17
CA LYS A 389 -23.17 -35.49 -7.39
C LYS A 389 -24.57 -35.14 -7.85
N MET A 390 -24.82 -35.14 -9.16
CA MET A 390 -26.15 -34.94 -9.72
C MET A 390 -27.10 -36.05 -9.26
N ASP A 391 -26.67 -37.31 -9.32
CA ASP A 391 -27.45 -38.46 -8.85
C ASP A 391 -27.73 -38.40 -7.34
N MET A 392 -26.79 -37.88 -6.54
CA MET A 392 -27.01 -37.59 -5.10
C MET A 392 -28.03 -36.47 -4.91
N SER A 393 -27.90 -35.37 -5.63
CA SER A 393 -28.84 -34.23 -5.56
C SER A 393 -30.26 -34.63 -5.97
N GLU A 394 -30.42 -35.47 -6.99
CA GLU A 394 -31.72 -36.04 -7.37
C GLU A 394 -32.33 -36.91 -6.27
N THR A 395 -31.51 -37.74 -5.62
CA THR A 395 -31.97 -38.58 -4.50
C THR A 395 -32.38 -37.73 -3.31
N GLN A 396 -31.63 -36.67 -3.00
CA GLN A 396 -31.99 -35.72 -1.95
C GLN A 396 -33.32 -35.02 -2.25
N ARG A 397 -33.52 -34.56 -3.49
CA ARG A 397 -34.81 -33.98 -3.91
C ARG A 397 -35.97 -34.98 -3.76
N ALA A 398 -35.75 -36.26 -4.05
CA ALA A 398 -36.75 -37.30 -3.86
C ALA A 398 -37.06 -37.54 -2.36
N ILE A 399 -36.05 -37.52 -1.49
CA ILE A 399 -36.22 -37.59 -0.02
C ILE A 399 -37.09 -36.42 0.45
N ASP A 400 -36.76 -35.20 0.03
CA ASP A 400 -37.49 -33.99 0.44
C ASP A 400 -38.95 -34.04 -0.05
N ALA A 401 -39.19 -34.50 -1.28
CA ALA A 401 -40.53 -34.70 -1.82
C ALA A 401 -41.35 -35.73 -1.02
N ARG A 402 -40.77 -36.89 -0.70
CA ARG A 402 -41.45 -37.92 0.12
C ARG A 402 -41.71 -37.46 1.54
N GLN A 403 -40.78 -36.72 2.14
CA GLN A 403 -40.98 -36.13 3.46
C GLN A 403 -42.15 -35.13 3.45
N ASN A 404 -42.24 -34.29 2.41
CA ASN A 404 -43.36 -33.36 2.24
C ASN A 404 -44.71 -34.07 2.06
N GLU A 405 -44.75 -35.16 1.29
CA GLU A 405 -45.96 -35.99 1.14
C GLU A 405 -46.40 -36.62 2.46
N ILE A 406 -45.47 -37.16 3.26
CA ILE A 406 -45.75 -37.72 4.59
C ILE A 406 -46.33 -36.62 5.50
N ASN A 407 -45.71 -35.45 5.52
CA ASN A 407 -46.18 -34.32 6.33
C ASN A 407 -47.59 -33.86 5.92
N ALA A 408 -47.89 -33.86 4.61
CA ALA A 408 -49.22 -33.52 4.09
C ALA A 408 -50.29 -34.54 4.51
N ILE A 409 -49.97 -35.84 4.48
CA ILE A 409 -50.89 -36.88 4.95
C ILE A 409 -51.11 -36.77 6.46
N ALA A 410 -50.06 -36.55 7.25
CA ALA A 410 -50.18 -36.37 8.69
C ALA A 410 -51.09 -35.17 9.07
N ALA A 411 -51.00 -34.07 8.32
CA ALA A 411 -51.89 -32.93 8.48
C ALA A 411 -53.36 -33.28 8.13
N ASP A 412 -53.60 -34.04 7.06
CA ASP A 412 -54.96 -34.49 6.71
C ASP A 412 -55.51 -35.47 7.74
N GLN A 413 -54.71 -36.41 8.24
CA GLN A 413 -55.12 -37.34 9.31
C GLN A 413 -55.59 -36.59 10.56
N ASN A 414 -54.89 -35.53 10.97
CA ASN A 414 -55.32 -34.68 12.08
C ASN A 414 -56.68 -34.02 11.79
N ARG A 415 -56.88 -33.48 10.58
CA ARG A 415 -58.17 -32.92 10.15
C ARG A 415 -59.29 -33.97 10.16
N LEU A 416 -59.01 -35.19 9.70
CA LEU A 416 -59.98 -36.29 9.73
C LEU A 416 -60.37 -36.67 11.16
N ARG A 417 -59.39 -36.76 12.08
CA ARG A 417 -59.63 -37.03 13.50
C ARG A 417 -60.49 -35.93 14.16
N GLU A 418 -60.23 -34.66 13.87
CA GLU A 418 -61.07 -33.56 14.35
C GLU A 418 -62.48 -33.61 13.76
N ASN A 419 -62.61 -33.88 12.46
CA ASN A 419 -63.92 -34.06 11.83
C ASN A 419 -64.69 -35.23 12.45
N MET A 420 -64.03 -36.34 12.76
CA MET A 420 -64.66 -37.49 13.41
C MET A 420 -65.18 -37.16 14.82
N ARG A 421 -64.47 -36.30 15.58
CA ARG A 421 -64.94 -35.85 16.91
C ARG A 421 -66.23 -35.04 16.86
N THR A 422 -66.52 -34.36 15.74
CA THR A 422 -67.72 -33.53 15.59
C THR A 422 -68.94 -34.31 15.09
N VAL A 423 -68.76 -35.54 14.59
CA VAL A 423 -69.86 -36.38 14.09
C VAL A 423 -70.57 -37.09 15.25
N GLN A 424 -71.82 -36.71 15.52
CA GLN A 424 -72.61 -37.22 16.65
C GLN A 424 -73.02 -38.70 16.51
N ASN A 425 -73.25 -39.18 15.28
CA ASN A 425 -73.65 -40.56 15.01
C ASN A 425 -72.51 -41.37 14.37
N GLN A 426 -71.89 -42.23 15.18
CA GLN A 426 -70.79 -43.12 14.78
C GLN A 426 -71.21 -44.23 13.79
N GLN A 427 -72.52 -44.47 13.64
CA GLN A 427 -73.06 -45.44 12.67
C GLN A 427 -73.38 -44.78 11.31
N SER A 428 -73.17 -43.48 11.16
CA SER A 428 -73.43 -42.78 9.90
C SER A 428 -72.48 -43.26 8.79
N GLN A 429 -72.98 -43.32 7.56
CA GLN A 429 -72.17 -43.64 6.37
C GLN A 429 -70.98 -42.68 6.20
N TYR A 430 -71.12 -41.43 6.65
CA TYR A 430 -70.05 -40.43 6.62
C TYR A 430 -68.91 -40.76 7.60
N TYR A 431 -69.23 -41.18 8.84
CA TYR A 431 -68.21 -41.60 9.81
C TYR A 431 -67.41 -42.82 9.30
N GLN A 432 -68.11 -43.82 8.74
CA GLN A 432 -67.47 -45.00 8.14
C GLN A 432 -66.51 -44.61 7.01
N ARG A 433 -66.88 -43.66 6.14
CA ARG A 433 -66.00 -43.16 5.07
C ARG A 433 -64.74 -42.48 5.60
N LEU A 434 -64.83 -41.70 6.67
CA LEU A 434 -63.67 -41.06 7.31
C LEU A 434 -62.72 -42.11 7.91
N LEU A 435 -63.27 -43.14 8.55
CA LEU A 435 -62.48 -44.25 9.12
C LEU A 435 -61.74 -45.03 8.02
N THR A 436 -62.40 -45.36 6.91
CA THR A 436 -61.76 -46.01 5.76
C THR A 436 -60.63 -45.15 5.21
N LYS A 437 -60.88 -43.85 5.00
CA LYS A 437 -59.86 -42.93 4.50
C LYS A 437 -58.66 -42.80 5.45
N LEU A 438 -58.89 -42.81 6.76
CA LEU A 438 -57.83 -42.80 7.76
C LEU A 438 -56.98 -44.07 7.69
N ASN A 439 -57.61 -45.24 7.56
CA ASN A 439 -56.91 -46.52 7.42
C ASN A 439 -56.08 -46.60 6.12
N ASP A 440 -56.65 -46.12 5.00
CA ASP A 440 -55.93 -46.03 3.73
C ASP A 440 -54.72 -45.09 3.83
N GLN A 441 -54.86 -43.98 4.55
CA GLN A 441 -53.77 -43.04 4.81
C GLN A 441 -52.65 -43.65 5.67
N GLU A 442 -52.98 -44.44 6.69
CA GLU A 442 -51.94 -45.15 7.48
C GLU A 442 -51.14 -46.11 6.58
N THR A 443 -51.84 -46.88 5.73
CA THR A 443 -51.18 -47.78 4.76
C THR A 443 -50.27 -47.01 3.80
N GLN A 444 -50.69 -45.83 3.34
CA GLN A 444 -49.87 -44.96 2.47
C GLN A 444 -48.66 -44.37 3.21
N VAL A 445 -48.80 -43.98 4.47
CA VAL A 445 -47.70 -43.45 5.28
C VAL A 445 -46.65 -44.51 5.51
N GLU A 446 -47.03 -45.74 5.89
CA GLU A 446 -46.10 -46.85 6.08
C GLU A 446 -45.31 -47.17 4.79
N ALA A 447 -46.01 -47.19 3.65
CA ALA A 447 -45.37 -47.39 2.35
C ALA A 447 -44.35 -46.27 2.02
N LYS A 448 -44.72 -45.01 2.25
CA LYS A 448 -43.84 -43.84 2.00
C LYS A 448 -42.67 -43.77 2.98
N GLN A 449 -42.86 -44.13 4.24
CA GLN A 449 -41.77 -44.23 5.22
C GLN A 449 -40.76 -45.30 4.79
N THR A 450 -41.24 -46.45 4.31
CA THR A 450 -40.38 -47.50 3.77
C THR A 450 -39.59 -47.02 2.54
N GLU A 451 -40.23 -46.26 1.64
CA GLU A 451 -39.56 -45.64 0.49
C GLU A 451 -38.53 -44.58 0.92
N LEU A 452 -38.85 -43.76 1.93
CA LEU A 452 -37.95 -42.75 2.49
C LEU A 452 -36.68 -43.38 3.06
N GLU A 453 -36.79 -44.45 3.84
CA GLU A 453 -35.64 -45.18 4.38
C GLU A 453 -34.78 -45.83 3.28
N LYS A 454 -35.42 -46.35 2.22
CA LYS A 454 -34.70 -46.83 1.03
C LYS A 454 -33.94 -45.71 0.34
N LEU A 455 -34.55 -44.54 0.16
CA LEU A 455 -33.91 -43.38 -0.46
C LEU A 455 -32.75 -42.84 0.39
N ARG A 456 -32.90 -42.77 1.72
CA ARG A 456 -31.82 -42.39 2.65
C ARG A 456 -30.63 -43.35 2.56
N THR A 457 -30.90 -44.66 2.58
CA THR A 457 -29.87 -45.68 2.42
C THR A 457 -29.17 -45.56 1.07
N ALA A 458 -29.93 -45.30 -0.01
CA ALA A 458 -29.37 -45.08 -1.34
C ALA A 458 -28.51 -43.82 -1.42
N LEU A 459 -28.89 -42.73 -0.74
CA LEU A 459 -28.11 -41.49 -0.69
C LEU A 459 -26.76 -41.72 0.01
N GLU A 460 -26.74 -42.39 1.16
CA GLU A 460 -25.49 -42.71 1.88
C GLU A 460 -24.60 -43.67 1.08
N ALA A 461 -25.18 -44.63 0.36
CA ALA A 461 -24.44 -45.48 -0.56
C ALA A 461 -23.78 -44.67 -1.69
N LYS A 462 -24.53 -43.77 -2.34
CA LYS A 462 -24.00 -42.87 -3.38
C LYS A 462 -22.91 -41.94 -2.85
N ARG A 463 -23.06 -41.43 -1.62
CA ARG A 463 -22.05 -40.61 -0.94
C ARG A 463 -20.75 -41.39 -0.71
N THR A 464 -20.88 -42.64 -0.25
CA THR A 464 -19.74 -43.54 -0.01
C THR A 464 -19.03 -43.89 -1.32
N GLU A 465 -19.80 -44.18 -2.37
CA GLU A 465 -19.28 -44.44 -3.72
C GLU A 465 -18.50 -43.24 -4.28
N LEU A 466 -19.06 -42.03 -4.17
CA LEU A 466 -18.38 -40.80 -4.56
C LEU A 466 -17.08 -40.61 -3.75
N GLY A 467 -17.13 -40.81 -2.43
CA GLY A 467 -15.96 -40.71 -1.57
C GLY A 467 -14.85 -41.69 -1.98
N ALA A 468 -15.20 -42.95 -2.23
CA ALA A 468 -14.27 -43.97 -2.69
C ALA A 468 -13.66 -43.62 -4.06
N TYR A 469 -14.49 -43.21 -5.01
CA TYR A 469 -14.02 -42.76 -6.33
C TYR A 469 -13.02 -41.61 -6.21
N LEU A 470 -13.36 -40.58 -5.43
CA LEU A 470 -12.49 -39.42 -5.19
C LEU A 470 -11.16 -39.81 -4.54
N MET A 471 -11.15 -40.71 -3.56
CA MET A 471 -9.91 -41.17 -2.92
C MET A 471 -8.96 -41.92 -3.88
N THR A 472 -9.49 -42.59 -4.90
CA THR A 472 -8.68 -43.30 -5.90
C THR A 472 -8.17 -42.40 -7.03
N LEU A 473 -8.64 -41.16 -7.11
CA LEU A 473 -8.28 -40.24 -8.19
C LEU A 473 -6.89 -39.63 -7.97
N GLN A 474 -5.97 -39.98 -8.87
CA GLN A 474 -4.68 -39.33 -9.06
C GLN A 474 -4.48 -39.06 -10.55
N VAL A 475 -4.70 -37.80 -10.96
CA VAL A 475 -4.74 -37.41 -12.36
C VAL A 475 -4.03 -36.07 -12.53
N GLU A 476 -3.09 -36.01 -13.46
CA GLU A 476 -2.29 -34.83 -13.81
C GLU A 476 -2.49 -34.39 -15.25
#